data_AF-A0A6P6UFU2-F1
#
_entry.id   AF-A0A6P6UFU2-F1
#
_cell.length_a   1.000
_cell.length_b   1.000
_cell.length_c   1.000
_cell.angle_alpha   90.00
_cell.angle_beta   90.00
_cell.angle_gamma   90.00
#
_symmetry.space_group_name_H-M   'P 1'
#
loop_
_entity.id
_entity.type
_entity.pdbx_description
1 polymer ?
#
loop_
_entity_poly.entity_id
_entity_poly.type
_entity_poly.pdbx_seq_one_letter_code
_entity_poly.pdbx_strand_id
1 'polypeptide(L)'
;MDNSWNNWGSSSNNADDDDDDWQLIQWATVILFNPVAERLAGYILPGNAIGALDGTHVPAHPPPGQQTAYTNRHGQATQNVLAICDFDMRFSYIYAGWEGSAHDARVLDGALTGPTHFPMPPPGKYYLVDSAYRNVPGFLAPYRGTPRQPAQGRRGCSSPKQLFNTRHSSLRNVIERCFGVLKRRFTILRGPVPNFYMSTQINVVIACCTLHNFIRDELPDDDIFNDHEQEMDIEGEGGVPPMPEIQPLSASQEEVNEWHEMRDAMANGMWNAYRSARRR
;
A
#
# COMPACT_ATOMS: atom_id res chain seq x y z
N MET A 1 19.23 -58.94 27.31
CA MET A 1 17.92 -59.13 27.96
C MET A 1 17.76 -58.03 28.97
N ASP A 2 16.63 -57.36 28.85
CA ASP A 2 15.96 -56.41 29.73
C ASP A 2 16.21 -54.90 29.54
N ASN A 3 15.08 -54.26 29.27
CA ASN A 3 14.80 -52.84 29.08
C ASN A 3 14.32 -52.31 30.42
N SER A 4 14.73 -51.11 30.83
CA SER A 4 13.76 -50.21 31.46
C SER A 4 14.03 -48.76 31.11
N TRP A 5 12.95 -48.14 30.65
CA TRP A 5 12.81 -46.75 30.28
C TRP A 5 12.58 -45.91 31.53
N ASN A 6 13.12 -44.68 31.50
CA ASN A 6 12.56 -43.42 32.03
C ASN A 6 13.62 -42.59 32.76
N ASN A 7 14.08 -41.52 32.10
CA ASN A 7 14.09 -40.24 32.78
C ASN A 7 13.87 -39.11 31.76
N TRP A 8 12.65 -38.59 31.75
CA TRP A 8 12.31 -37.34 31.10
C TRP A 8 12.89 -36.21 31.94
N GLY A 9 14.03 -35.67 31.49
CA GLY A 9 14.55 -34.38 31.96
C GLY A 9 13.94 -33.27 31.12
N SER A 10 12.90 -32.64 31.68
CA SER A 10 12.24 -31.45 31.16
C SER A 10 13.26 -30.35 30.80
N SER A 11 13.47 -30.11 29.51
CA SER A 11 13.83 -28.77 29.04
C SER A 11 12.51 -28.07 28.78
N SER A 12 12.15 -27.14 29.65
CA SER A 12 11.12 -26.16 29.40
C SER A 12 11.50 -25.38 28.14
N ASN A 13 10.87 -25.72 27.02
CA ASN A 13 10.75 -24.79 25.90
C ASN A 13 9.88 -23.64 26.41
N ASN A 14 10.50 -22.56 26.88
CA ASN A 14 9.81 -21.29 27.04
C ASN A 14 9.39 -20.87 25.63
N ALA A 15 8.11 -21.06 25.32
CA ALA A 15 7.44 -20.50 24.15
C ALA A 15 7.04 -19.02 24.39
N ASP A 16 7.56 -18.41 25.44
CA ASP A 16 7.18 -17.09 25.92
C ASP A 16 8.16 -15.98 25.48
N ASP A 17 9.30 -16.32 24.84
CA ASP A 17 10.28 -15.32 24.36
C ASP A 17 9.93 -14.74 22.97
N ASP A 18 9.01 -15.35 22.21
CA ASP A 18 8.64 -14.86 20.87
C ASP A 18 7.63 -13.70 20.93
N ASP A 19 6.78 -13.62 21.97
CA ASP A 19 5.71 -12.62 22.09
C ASP A 19 6.20 -11.20 22.44
N ASP A 20 7.34 -11.09 23.12
CA ASP A 20 7.93 -9.80 23.50
C ASP A 20 8.66 -9.12 22.31
N ASP A 21 9.24 -9.91 21.40
CA ASP A 21 9.84 -9.42 20.15
C ASP A 21 8.76 -8.87 19.19
N TRP A 22 7.57 -9.47 19.17
CA TRP A 22 6.43 -8.98 18.38
C TRP A 22 5.94 -7.61 18.86
N GLN A 23 5.91 -7.39 20.16
CA GLN A 23 5.56 -6.08 20.71
C GLN A 23 6.65 -5.06 20.37
N LEU A 24 7.93 -5.35 20.60
CA LEU A 24 9.03 -4.43 20.28
C LEU A 24 9.06 -4.01 18.80
N ILE A 25 8.75 -4.91 17.87
CA ILE A 25 8.62 -4.62 16.43
C ILE A 25 7.37 -3.78 16.14
N GLN A 26 6.23 -4.05 16.79
CA GLN A 26 5.02 -3.21 16.67
C GLN A 26 5.26 -1.79 17.25
N TRP A 27 5.97 -1.67 18.36
CA TRP A 27 6.33 -0.39 18.98
C TRP A 27 7.35 0.40 18.12
N ALA A 28 8.34 -0.27 17.50
CA ALA A 28 9.24 0.37 16.52
C ALA A 28 8.49 0.83 15.24
N THR A 29 7.46 0.09 14.82
CA THR A 29 6.55 0.43 13.71
C THR A 29 5.66 1.64 14.01
N VAL A 30 5.45 2.01 15.28
CA VAL A 30 4.67 3.19 15.67
C VAL A 30 5.56 4.43 15.91
N ILE A 31 6.81 4.24 16.35
CA ILE A 31 7.70 5.35 16.77
C ILE A 31 8.44 6.03 15.59
N LEU A 32 8.70 5.33 14.48
CA LEU A 32 9.49 5.88 13.36
C LEU A 32 8.67 6.67 12.31
N PHE A 33 7.35 6.80 12.47
CA PHE A 33 6.45 7.21 11.37
C PHE A 33 5.54 8.41 11.68
N ASN A 34 5.99 9.39 12.46
CA ASN A 34 5.31 10.68 12.63
C ASN A 34 6.37 11.77 12.91
N PRO A 35 6.44 12.92 12.20
CA PRO A 35 5.30 13.68 11.65
C PRO A 35 5.53 14.22 10.22
N VAL A 36 4.56 14.06 9.31
CA VAL A 36 4.53 14.84 8.06
C VAL A 36 3.24 15.63 7.97
N ALA A 37 3.33 16.90 8.35
CA ALA A 37 2.41 17.94 7.94
C ALA A 37 3.21 19.05 7.27
N GLU A 38 2.67 19.51 6.14
CA GLU A 38 3.07 20.70 5.38
C GLU A 38 4.21 20.56 4.37
N ARG A 39 3.84 20.22 3.12
CA ARG A 39 4.15 21.01 1.92
C ARG A 39 3.54 20.37 0.68
N LEU A 40 2.47 20.95 0.13
CA LEU A 40 2.08 20.72 -1.26
C LEU A 40 1.40 21.97 -1.85
N ALA A 41 2.23 22.94 -2.26
CA ALA A 41 1.82 23.98 -3.18
C ALA A 41 2.20 23.54 -4.61
N GLY A 42 1.21 23.13 -5.41
CA GLY A 42 1.48 22.90 -6.85
C GLY A 42 0.48 22.02 -7.62
N TYR A 43 -0.27 21.13 -6.97
CA TYR A 43 -1.19 20.22 -7.68
C TYR A 43 -2.60 20.31 -7.11
N ILE A 44 -3.57 20.73 -7.94
CA ILE A 44 -4.98 20.86 -7.53
C ILE A 44 -5.62 19.46 -7.48
N LEU A 45 -5.40 18.76 -6.36
CA LEU A 45 -6.44 18.11 -5.55
C LEU A 45 -6.64 18.98 -4.29
N PRO A 46 -7.79 19.00 -3.61
CA PRO A 46 -7.88 19.66 -2.31
C PRO A 46 -6.89 18.98 -1.36
N GLY A 47 -5.95 19.77 -0.79
CA GLY A 47 -4.74 19.38 -0.04
C GLY A 47 -4.97 18.63 1.28
N ASN A 48 -5.81 17.62 1.22
CA ASN A 48 -6.23 16.77 2.32
C ASN A 48 -5.83 15.31 2.12
N ALA A 49 -5.30 14.95 0.95
CA ALA A 49 -4.56 13.71 0.80
C ALA A 49 -3.31 13.78 1.69
N ILE A 50 -3.07 12.73 2.47
CA ILE A 50 -1.88 12.62 3.35
C ILE A 50 -0.89 11.54 2.88
N GLY A 51 -1.27 10.78 1.86
CA GLY A 51 -0.44 9.73 1.28
C GLY A 51 -1.22 8.87 0.30
N ALA A 52 -0.57 7.82 -0.18
CA ALA A 52 -1.16 6.80 -1.02
C ALA A 52 -1.01 5.42 -0.37
N LEU A 53 -2.01 4.56 -0.59
CA LEU A 53 -2.06 3.19 -0.08
C LEU A 53 -2.21 2.23 -1.25
N ASP A 54 -1.40 1.19 -1.26
CA ASP A 54 -1.49 0.11 -2.22
C ASP A 54 -0.85 -1.19 -1.73
N GLY A 55 -1.22 -2.30 -2.37
CA GLY A 55 -0.58 -3.60 -2.21
C GLY A 55 0.63 -3.76 -3.12
N THR A 56 1.56 -4.62 -2.72
CA THR A 56 2.64 -5.08 -3.60
C THR A 56 3.02 -6.52 -3.29
N HIS A 57 3.36 -7.28 -4.33
CA HIS A 57 3.83 -8.65 -4.17
C HIS A 57 5.35 -8.70 -3.99
N VAL A 58 5.79 -9.40 -2.95
CA VAL A 58 7.19 -9.78 -2.72
C VAL A 58 7.30 -11.29 -2.86
N PRO A 59 8.30 -11.84 -3.58
CA PRO A 59 8.54 -13.28 -3.61
C PRO A 59 8.56 -13.89 -2.22
N ALA A 60 7.99 -15.09 -2.06
CA ALA A 60 7.95 -15.79 -0.78
C ALA A 60 8.27 -17.27 -0.93
N HIS A 61 8.84 -17.85 0.12
CA HIS A 61 9.01 -19.29 0.27
C HIS A 61 8.06 -19.81 1.38
N PRO A 62 6.79 -20.07 1.05
CA PRO A 62 5.81 -20.53 2.04
C PRO A 62 6.11 -21.96 2.51
N PRO A 63 5.71 -22.32 3.75
CA PRO A 63 5.93 -23.66 4.27
C PRO A 63 5.17 -24.73 3.44
N PRO A 64 5.62 -25.99 3.47
CA PRO A 64 4.91 -27.10 2.83
C PRO A 64 3.41 -27.11 3.18
N GLY A 65 2.56 -27.23 2.16
CA GLY A 65 1.10 -27.23 2.31
C GLY A 65 0.43 -25.86 2.15
N GLN A 66 1.18 -24.76 2.16
CA GLN A 66 0.63 -23.40 1.97
C GLN A 66 0.93 -22.79 0.59
N GLN A 67 1.62 -23.50 -0.29
CA GLN A 67 2.06 -22.99 -1.60
C GLN A 67 0.92 -22.39 -2.42
N THR A 68 -0.24 -23.07 -2.45
CA THR A 68 -1.42 -22.61 -3.20
C THR A 68 -1.91 -21.26 -2.70
N ALA A 69 -1.97 -21.05 -1.38
CA ALA A 69 -2.43 -19.79 -0.81
C ALA A 69 -1.49 -18.64 -1.19
N TYR A 70 -0.18 -18.89 -1.20
CA TYR A 70 0.83 -17.89 -1.55
C TYR A 70 1.04 -17.74 -3.06
N THR A 71 0.31 -18.46 -3.90
CA THR A 71 0.43 -18.34 -5.35
C THR A 71 -0.43 -17.18 -5.85
N ASN A 72 0.22 -16.17 -6.44
CA ASN A 72 -0.49 -15.04 -7.03
C ASN A 72 -1.17 -15.42 -8.35
N ARG A 73 -1.93 -14.47 -8.92
CA ARG A 73 -2.62 -14.62 -10.22
C ARG A 73 -1.70 -14.95 -11.41
N HIS A 74 -0.40 -14.75 -11.26
CA HIS A 74 0.64 -15.03 -12.25
C HIS A 74 1.36 -16.37 -12.01
N GLY A 75 0.89 -17.19 -11.05
CA GLY A 75 1.49 -18.49 -10.75
C GLY A 75 2.80 -18.41 -9.95
N GLN A 76 3.12 -17.26 -9.37
CA GLN A 76 4.34 -17.05 -8.59
C GLN A 76 4.05 -17.10 -7.09
N ALA A 77 4.91 -17.78 -6.33
CA ALA A 77 4.85 -17.78 -4.87
C ALA A 77 5.29 -16.42 -4.33
N THR A 78 4.37 -15.69 -3.71
CA THR A 78 4.58 -14.34 -3.19
C THR A 78 3.80 -14.14 -1.90
N GLN A 79 4.28 -13.23 -1.05
CA GLN A 79 3.49 -12.61 0.00
C GLN A 79 2.96 -11.27 -0.50
N ASN A 80 1.72 -10.94 -0.15
CA ASN A 80 1.16 -9.61 -0.37
C ASN A 80 1.58 -8.69 0.80
N VAL A 81 2.01 -7.48 0.45
CA VAL A 81 2.45 -6.44 1.38
C VAL A 81 1.62 -5.19 1.10
N LEU A 82 0.78 -4.82 2.06
CA LEU A 82 0.07 -3.55 2.02
C LEU A 82 0.95 -2.46 2.64
N ALA A 83 1.04 -1.31 2.00
CA ALA A 83 1.77 -0.18 2.56
C ALA A 83 1.02 1.14 2.36
N ILE A 84 1.33 2.09 3.24
CA ILE A 84 1.03 3.51 3.06
C ILE A 84 2.35 4.23 2.88
N CYS A 85 2.42 5.17 1.94
CA CYS A 85 3.50 6.13 1.86
C CYS A 85 2.99 7.56 1.78
N ASP A 86 3.78 8.50 2.29
CA ASP A 86 3.55 9.93 2.10
C ASP A 86 4.01 10.39 0.70
N PHE A 87 3.92 11.70 0.45
CA PHE A 87 4.31 12.28 -0.84
C PHE A 87 5.82 12.44 -1.04
N ASP A 88 6.61 12.24 0.02
CA ASP A 88 8.08 12.27 -0.01
C ASP A 88 8.68 10.87 -0.19
N MET A 89 7.83 9.87 -0.50
CA MET A 89 8.17 8.45 -0.66
C MET A 89 8.71 7.82 0.62
N ARG A 90 8.25 8.27 1.80
CA ARG A 90 8.45 7.54 3.06
C ARG A 90 7.27 6.63 3.29
N PHE A 91 7.53 5.38 3.64
CA PHE A 91 6.48 4.53 4.19
C PHE A 91 5.98 5.16 5.49
N SER A 92 4.71 4.98 5.84
CA SER A 92 4.12 5.35 7.14
C SER A 92 3.43 4.17 7.83
N TYR A 93 3.23 3.07 7.08
CA TYR A 93 2.65 1.83 7.58
C TYR A 93 3.03 0.70 6.62
N ILE A 94 3.34 -0.47 7.18
CA ILE A 94 3.64 -1.71 6.45
C ILE A 94 2.86 -2.85 7.09
N TYR A 95 2.17 -3.63 6.26
CA TYR A 95 1.49 -4.85 6.67
C TYR A 95 1.84 -5.97 5.69
N ALA A 96 2.81 -6.79 6.08
CA ALA A 96 3.43 -7.83 5.27
C ALA A 96 2.99 -9.24 5.72
N GLY A 97 3.29 -10.24 4.89
CA GLY A 97 3.06 -11.65 5.21
C GLY A 97 1.71 -12.22 4.78
N TRP A 98 0.86 -11.44 4.10
CA TRP A 98 -0.39 -11.96 3.58
C TRP A 98 -0.17 -12.93 2.43
N GLU A 99 -1.12 -13.84 2.22
CA GLU A 99 -0.99 -14.82 1.16
C GLU A 99 -1.04 -14.14 -0.22
N GLY A 100 -0.17 -14.54 -1.14
CA GLY A 100 -0.11 -13.96 -2.50
C GLY A 100 -1.38 -14.11 -3.34
N SER A 101 -2.32 -14.99 -2.95
CA SER A 101 -3.66 -15.07 -3.56
C SER A 101 -4.66 -14.07 -2.97
N ALA A 102 -4.36 -13.44 -1.84
CA ALA A 102 -5.26 -12.51 -1.17
C ALA A 102 -5.40 -11.21 -1.99
N HIS A 103 -6.65 -10.81 -2.21
CA HIS A 103 -6.97 -9.51 -2.80
C HIS A 103 -6.60 -8.37 -1.86
N ASP A 104 -6.12 -7.26 -2.42
CA ASP A 104 -5.67 -6.10 -1.62
C ASP A 104 -6.76 -5.54 -0.69
N ALA A 105 -8.02 -5.58 -1.12
CA ALA A 105 -9.15 -5.19 -0.28
C ALA A 105 -9.30 -6.07 0.97
N ARG A 106 -8.98 -7.36 0.88
CA ARG A 106 -8.99 -8.29 2.02
C ARG A 106 -7.79 -8.06 2.94
N VAL A 107 -6.62 -7.76 2.36
CA VAL A 107 -5.43 -7.40 3.14
C VAL A 107 -5.67 -6.12 3.93
N LEU A 108 -6.31 -5.11 3.33
CA LEU A 108 -6.72 -3.88 4.02
C LEU A 108 -7.72 -4.15 5.15
N ASP A 109 -8.72 -4.99 4.93
CA ASP A 109 -9.69 -5.37 5.97
C ASP A 109 -8.99 -6.01 7.18
N GLY A 110 -8.03 -6.91 6.90
CA GLY A 110 -7.17 -7.49 7.92
C GLY A 110 -6.26 -6.49 8.63
N ALA A 111 -5.78 -5.46 7.92
CA ALA A 111 -4.97 -4.39 8.51
C ALA A 111 -5.78 -3.53 9.48
N LEU A 112 -7.05 -3.28 9.16
CA LEU A 112 -7.97 -2.44 9.94
C LEU A 112 -8.54 -3.14 11.18
N THR A 113 -8.74 -4.45 11.09
CA THR A 113 -9.32 -5.27 12.17
C THR A 113 -8.27 -6.01 12.99
N GLY A 114 -7.04 -6.10 12.47
CA GLY A 114 -5.93 -6.80 13.09
C GLY A 114 -5.35 -6.08 14.32
N PRO A 115 -4.36 -6.71 14.98
CA PRO A 115 -3.72 -6.15 16.17
C PRO A 115 -2.81 -4.96 15.86
N THR A 116 -2.48 -4.71 14.59
CA THR A 116 -1.65 -3.58 14.19
C THR A 116 -2.44 -2.28 14.27
N HIS A 117 -1.87 -1.25 14.89
CA HIS A 117 -2.47 0.08 14.92
C HIS A 117 -2.43 0.72 13.53
N PHE A 118 -3.45 0.44 12.71
CA PHE A 118 -3.60 1.06 11.39
C PHE A 118 -3.76 2.59 11.56
N PRO A 119 -2.93 3.41 10.88
CA PRO A 119 -2.99 4.85 11.02
C PRO A 119 -4.16 5.41 10.22
N MET A 120 -5.36 5.44 10.81
CA MET A 120 -6.52 6.04 10.17
C MET A 120 -6.29 7.54 9.91
N PRO A 121 -6.69 8.06 8.73
CA PRO A 121 -6.58 9.49 8.46
C PRO A 121 -7.37 10.32 9.48
N PRO A 122 -6.84 11.47 9.94
CA PRO A 122 -7.59 12.41 10.75
C PRO A 122 -8.86 12.92 10.02
N PRO A 123 -9.85 13.45 10.75
CA PRO A 123 -11.05 14.03 10.13
C PRO A 123 -10.73 15.02 9.01
N GLY A 124 -11.37 14.83 7.86
CA GLY A 124 -11.16 15.65 6.67
C GLY A 124 -9.90 15.32 5.86
N LYS A 125 -9.08 14.35 6.28
CA LYS A 125 -7.93 13.82 5.53
C LYS A 125 -8.23 12.44 4.94
N TYR A 126 -7.42 12.00 3.98
CA TYR A 126 -7.59 10.70 3.32
C TYR A 126 -6.30 10.15 2.70
N TYR A 127 -6.28 8.83 2.48
CA TYR A 127 -5.33 8.16 1.60
C TYR A 127 -5.91 8.04 0.18
N LEU A 128 -5.04 8.21 -0.82
CA LEU A 128 -5.35 7.86 -2.20
C LEU A 128 -5.20 6.35 -2.38
N VAL A 129 -6.24 5.68 -2.85
CA VAL A 129 -6.23 4.23 -3.09
C VAL A 129 -6.49 3.89 -4.56
N ASP A 130 -6.19 2.67 -4.98
CA ASP A 130 -6.56 2.18 -6.30
C ASP A 130 -8.08 1.90 -6.43
N SER A 131 -8.55 1.75 -7.66
CA SER A 131 -9.90 1.33 -8.03
C SER A 131 -10.33 -0.03 -7.44
N ALA A 132 -9.35 -0.89 -7.10
CA ALA A 132 -9.54 -2.15 -6.38
C ALA A 132 -10.02 -1.96 -4.93
N TYR A 133 -9.96 -0.75 -4.39
CA TYR A 133 -10.48 -0.43 -3.06
C TYR A 133 -11.83 0.28 -3.14
N ARG A 134 -12.54 0.37 -2.01
CA ARG A 134 -13.82 1.09 -1.91
C ARG A 134 -13.58 2.56 -1.59
N ASN A 135 -14.43 3.43 -2.14
CA ASN A 135 -14.45 4.85 -1.83
C ASN A 135 -15.31 5.08 -0.57
N VAL A 136 -14.67 5.22 0.58
CA VAL A 136 -15.33 5.31 1.90
C VAL A 136 -14.54 6.28 2.79
N PRO A 137 -15.02 6.64 4.00
CA PRO A 137 -14.27 7.47 4.93
C PRO A 137 -12.79 7.08 5.10
N GLY A 138 -11.91 8.06 4.90
CA GLY A 138 -10.46 7.91 4.95
C GLY A 138 -9.81 7.37 3.67
N PHE A 139 -10.56 6.82 2.72
CA PHE A 139 -10.03 6.19 1.51
C PHE A 139 -10.71 6.73 0.26
N LEU A 140 -10.00 7.60 -0.46
CA LEU A 140 -10.49 8.19 -1.71
C LEU A 140 -10.09 7.27 -2.87
N ALA A 141 -11.08 6.70 -3.57
CA ALA A 141 -10.84 5.83 -4.72
C ALA A 141 -11.27 6.51 -6.03
N PRO A 142 -10.63 6.19 -7.18
CA PRO A 142 -11.02 6.74 -8.47
C PRO A 142 -12.41 6.25 -8.92
N TYR A 143 -12.97 6.90 -9.94
CA TYR A 143 -14.20 6.43 -10.58
C TYR A 143 -13.94 5.14 -11.36
N ARG A 144 -14.67 4.07 -11.04
CA ARG A 144 -14.64 2.83 -11.82
C ARG A 144 -15.27 3.04 -13.21
N GLY A 145 -14.81 2.28 -14.20
CA GLY A 145 -15.33 2.34 -15.57
C GLY A 145 -15.04 3.64 -16.33
N THR A 146 -14.28 4.57 -15.75
CA THR A 146 -13.87 5.81 -16.41
C THR A 146 -12.37 5.78 -16.71
N PRO A 147 -11.95 5.66 -17.98
CA PRO A 147 -10.54 5.58 -18.32
C PRO A 147 -9.82 6.90 -18.06
N ARG A 148 -8.55 6.82 -17.64
CA ARG A 148 -7.64 7.95 -17.55
C ARG A 148 -7.41 8.58 -18.93
N GLN A 149 -6.94 9.83 -18.99
CA GLN A 149 -6.51 10.40 -20.25
C GLN A 149 -5.26 9.64 -20.75
N PRO A 150 -5.19 9.23 -22.03
CA PRO A 150 -3.98 8.64 -22.59
C PRO A 150 -2.86 9.67 -22.65
N ALA A 151 -1.65 9.30 -22.25
CA ALA A 151 -0.44 10.15 -22.27
C ALA A 151 -0.19 10.79 -23.64
N GLN A 152 -0.56 10.11 -24.73
CA GLN A 152 -0.33 10.54 -26.11
C GLN A 152 -1.52 11.27 -26.78
N GLY A 153 -2.57 11.60 -26.03
CA GLY A 153 -3.76 12.25 -26.58
C GLY A 153 -3.63 13.77 -26.63
N ARG A 154 -3.48 14.36 -27.83
CA ARG A 154 -3.65 15.82 -28.08
C ARG A 154 -5.03 16.37 -27.65
N ARG A 155 -5.98 15.49 -27.33
CA ARG A 155 -7.29 15.85 -26.77
C ARG A 155 -7.18 15.83 -25.26
N GLY A 156 -7.34 16.99 -24.65
CA GLY A 156 -7.45 17.09 -23.20
C GLY A 156 -8.65 16.31 -22.64
N CYS A 157 -8.73 16.18 -21.32
CA CYS A 157 -9.81 15.44 -20.64
C CYS A 157 -11.21 15.79 -21.17
N SER A 158 -12.05 14.77 -21.36
CA SER A 158 -13.39 14.88 -21.95
C SER A 158 -14.53 14.95 -20.92
N SER A 159 -14.26 14.60 -19.66
CA SER A 159 -15.24 14.64 -18.58
C SER A 159 -14.60 14.99 -17.23
N PRO A 160 -15.39 15.48 -16.25
CA PRO A 160 -14.92 15.69 -14.88
C PRO A 160 -14.30 14.44 -14.26
N LYS A 161 -14.95 13.28 -14.43
CA LYS A 161 -14.50 11.99 -13.88
C LYS A 161 -13.17 11.55 -14.50
N GLN A 162 -12.98 11.74 -15.81
CA GLN A 162 -11.72 11.43 -16.47
C GLN A 162 -10.58 12.33 -15.97
N LEU A 163 -10.84 13.64 -15.81
CA LEU A 163 -9.86 14.57 -15.25
C LEU A 163 -9.49 14.20 -13.81
N PHE A 164 -10.49 13.86 -12.99
CA PHE A 164 -10.29 13.38 -11.63
C PHE A 164 -9.40 12.13 -11.62
N ASN A 165 -9.77 11.07 -12.36
CA ASN A 165 -8.99 9.82 -12.40
C ASN A 165 -7.55 10.02 -12.88
N THR A 166 -7.34 10.94 -13.84
CA THR A 166 -6.00 11.27 -14.35
C THR A 166 -5.14 11.91 -13.24
N ARG A 167 -5.69 12.89 -12.52
CA ARG A 167 -4.99 13.56 -11.41
C ARG A 167 -4.80 12.64 -10.20
N HIS A 168 -5.83 11.87 -9.88
CA HIS A 168 -5.81 10.85 -8.83
C HIS A 168 -4.67 9.87 -9.05
N SER A 169 -4.59 9.29 -10.25
CA SER A 169 -3.54 8.34 -10.62
C SER A 169 -2.15 8.98 -10.59
N SER A 170 -2.00 10.20 -11.08
CA SER A 170 -0.71 10.92 -11.05
C SER A 170 -0.19 11.11 -9.62
N LEU A 171 -1.06 11.44 -8.66
CA LEU A 171 -0.66 11.61 -7.26
C LEU A 171 -0.48 10.27 -6.54
N ARG A 172 -1.37 9.31 -6.79
CA ARG A 172 -1.29 7.95 -6.25
C ARG A 172 0.00 7.25 -6.68
N ASN A 173 0.55 7.56 -7.86
CA ASN A 173 1.78 7.00 -8.39
C ASN A 173 2.98 7.07 -7.41
N VAL A 174 2.93 7.94 -6.38
CA VAL A 174 3.97 7.96 -5.34
C VAL A 174 4.19 6.61 -4.65
N ILE A 175 3.14 5.82 -4.38
CA ILE A 175 3.31 4.50 -3.73
C ILE A 175 3.95 3.48 -4.69
N GLU A 176 3.58 3.51 -5.96
CA GLU A 176 4.16 2.67 -7.00
C GLU A 176 5.66 2.96 -7.15
N ARG A 177 6.03 4.25 -7.22
CA ARG A 177 7.43 4.70 -7.24
C ARG A 177 8.18 4.31 -5.97
N CYS A 178 7.56 4.47 -4.80
CA CYS A 178 8.15 4.08 -3.52
C CYS A 178 8.49 2.59 -3.49
N PHE A 179 7.57 1.72 -3.94
CA PHE A 179 7.85 0.30 -4.11
C PHE A 179 8.91 0.01 -5.16
N GLY A 180 8.94 0.77 -6.26
CA GLY A 180 9.98 0.70 -7.29
C GLY A 180 11.37 0.92 -6.70
N VAL A 181 11.56 2.03 -5.96
CA VAL A 181 12.82 2.36 -5.28
C VAL A 181 13.20 1.25 -4.30
N LEU A 182 12.25 0.85 -3.45
CA LEU A 182 12.45 -0.19 -2.44
C LEU A 182 12.97 -1.49 -3.07
N LYS A 183 12.29 -1.98 -4.11
CA LYS A 183 12.64 -3.24 -4.78
C LYS A 183 13.89 -3.13 -5.66
N ARG A 184 14.18 -1.95 -6.22
CA ARG A 184 15.42 -1.70 -6.97
C ARG A 184 16.63 -1.70 -6.04
N ARG A 185 16.50 -1.10 -4.86
CA ARG A 185 17.58 -1.03 -3.86
C ARG A 185 17.80 -2.37 -3.16
N PHE A 186 16.74 -2.98 -2.66
CA PHE A 186 16.81 -4.23 -1.91
C PHE A 186 16.44 -5.40 -2.82
N THR A 187 17.43 -5.90 -3.55
CA THR A 187 17.26 -6.98 -4.53
C THR A 187 16.74 -8.28 -3.91
N ILE A 188 16.91 -8.48 -2.60
CA ILE A 188 16.30 -9.59 -1.84
C ILE A 188 14.75 -9.61 -1.96
N LEU A 189 14.11 -8.47 -2.25
CA LEU A 189 12.67 -8.36 -2.45
C LEU A 189 12.22 -8.67 -3.88
N ARG A 190 13.14 -9.01 -4.79
CA ARG A 190 12.86 -9.38 -6.20
C ARG A 190 13.44 -10.73 -6.58
N GLY A 191 14.52 -11.14 -5.93
CA GLY A 191 15.29 -12.33 -6.26
C GLY A 191 14.71 -13.62 -5.67
N PRO A 192 15.42 -14.75 -5.87
CA PRO A 192 15.12 -16.00 -5.21
C PRO A 192 15.12 -15.80 -3.70
N VAL A 193 14.03 -16.21 -3.06
CA VAL A 193 13.90 -16.10 -1.60
C VAL A 193 14.74 -17.21 -0.98
N PRO A 194 15.66 -16.90 -0.05
CA PRO A 194 16.34 -17.92 0.73
C PRO A 194 15.31 -18.76 1.49
N ASN A 195 15.66 -20.01 1.80
CA ASN A 195 14.78 -20.90 2.56
C ASN A 195 14.73 -20.47 4.05
N PHE A 196 14.04 -19.38 4.33
CA PHE A 196 13.79 -18.83 5.65
C PHE A 196 12.35 -19.13 6.08
N TYR A 197 12.11 -19.13 7.39
CA TYR A 197 10.74 -19.12 7.91
C TYR A 197 9.99 -17.88 7.43
N MET A 198 8.66 -17.99 7.30
CA MET A 198 7.83 -16.87 6.85
C MET A 198 7.97 -15.65 7.75
N SER A 199 8.08 -15.83 9.08
CA SER A 199 8.34 -14.75 10.03
C SER A 199 9.61 -13.97 9.69
N THR A 200 10.70 -14.66 9.36
CA THR A 200 11.95 -14.03 8.92
C THR A 200 11.76 -13.28 7.59
N GLN A 201 11.05 -13.86 6.63
CA GLN A 201 10.78 -13.19 5.35
C GLN A 201 9.96 -11.90 5.53
N ILE A 202 8.99 -11.90 6.45
CA ILE A 202 8.20 -10.72 6.83
C ILE A 202 9.09 -9.65 7.46
N ASN A 203 9.95 -10.04 8.40
CA ASN A 203 10.87 -9.12 9.06
C ASN A 203 11.88 -8.50 8.08
N VAL A 204 12.33 -9.25 7.06
CA VAL A 204 13.17 -8.71 5.99
C VAL A 204 12.45 -7.61 5.21
N VAL A 205 11.15 -7.79 4.88
CA VAL A 205 10.35 -6.75 4.21
C VAL A 205 10.28 -5.49 5.08
N ILE A 206 9.91 -5.65 6.35
CA ILE A 206 9.77 -4.53 7.29
C ILE A 206 11.12 -3.80 7.44
N ALA A 207 12.22 -4.53 7.66
CA ALA A 207 13.55 -3.97 7.78
C ALA A 207 13.98 -3.19 6.53
N CYS A 208 13.68 -3.69 5.33
CA CYS A 208 13.97 -2.98 4.08
C CYS A 208 13.17 -1.66 4.00
N CYS A 209 11.89 -1.66 4.38
CA CYS A 209 11.07 -0.44 4.41
C CYS A 209 11.60 0.57 5.45
N THR A 210 12.04 0.11 6.62
CA THR A 210 12.66 0.97 7.64
C THR A 210 13.97 1.58 7.14
N LEU A 211 14.84 0.78 6.52
CA LEU A 211 16.10 1.26 5.94
C LEU A 211 15.86 2.21 4.77
N HIS A 212 14.85 1.97 3.95
CA HIS A 212 14.42 2.87 2.88
C HIS A 212 14.09 4.26 3.43
N ASN A 213 13.30 4.34 4.49
CA ASN A 213 12.97 5.61 5.14
C ASN A 213 14.21 6.30 5.71
N PHE A 214 15.06 5.57 6.43
CA PHE A 214 16.31 6.11 6.97
C PHE A 214 17.20 6.70 5.86
N ILE A 215 17.35 5.99 4.74
CA ILE A 215 18.10 6.50 3.59
C ILE A 215 17.44 7.75 3.01
N ARG A 216 16.11 7.79 2.91
CA ARG A 216 15.40 8.97 2.41
C ARG A 216 15.63 10.21 3.28
N ASP A 217 15.79 10.02 4.58
CA ASP A 217 16.05 11.10 5.53
C ASP A 217 17.51 11.58 5.50
N GLU A 218 18.46 10.65 5.45
CA GLU A 218 19.88 10.96 5.58
C GLU A 218 20.56 11.28 4.24
N LEU A 219 20.00 10.82 3.11
CA LEU A 219 20.56 10.96 1.77
C LEU A 219 19.55 11.59 0.80
N PRO A 220 19.31 12.92 0.88
CA PRO A 220 18.33 13.61 0.04
C PRO A 220 18.66 13.57 -1.46
N ASP A 221 19.96 13.49 -1.81
CA ASP A 221 20.45 13.44 -3.19
C ASP A 221 20.67 12.01 -3.71
N ASP A 222 20.03 11.01 -3.11
CA ASP A 222 20.19 9.62 -3.55
C ASP A 222 19.67 9.39 -4.98
N ASP A 223 20.55 8.87 -5.83
CA ASP A 223 20.31 8.68 -7.27
C ASP A 223 19.09 7.80 -7.58
N ILE A 224 18.81 6.77 -6.76
CA ILE A 224 17.70 5.85 -7.02
C ILE A 224 16.36 6.54 -6.77
N PHE A 225 16.27 7.40 -5.76
CA PHE A 225 15.09 8.24 -5.55
C PHE A 225 14.93 9.25 -6.70
N ASN A 226 16.02 9.91 -7.11
CA ASN A 226 16.01 10.93 -8.16
C ASN A 226 15.62 10.38 -9.55
N ASP A 227 16.06 9.16 -9.88
CA ASP A 227 15.68 8.46 -11.12
C ASP A 227 14.16 8.24 -11.19
N HIS A 228 13.55 7.76 -10.10
CA HIS A 228 12.12 7.48 -10.06
C HIS A 228 11.27 8.74 -9.84
N GLU A 229 11.85 9.85 -9.38
CA GLU A 229 11.18 11.15 -9.45
C GLU A 229 10.90 11.60 -10.90
N GLN A 230 11.70 11.16 -11.86
CA GLN A 230 11.62 11.54 -13.28
C GLN A 230 10.76 10.58 -14.12
N GLU A 231 10.58 9.32 -13.69
CA GLU A 231 9.70 8.34 -14.35
C GLU A 231 8.22 8.59 -14.01
N MET A 232 7.60 9.55 -14.69
CA MET A 232 6.15 9.68 -14.78
C MET A 232 5.64 9.01 -16.07
N ASP A 233 5.60 7.68 -16.12
CA ASP A 233 4.66 6.87 -16.92
C ASP A 233 5.14 5.40 -16.99
N ILE A 234 4.18 4.50 -17.29
CA ILE A 234 4.30 3.05 -17.55
C ILE A 234 4.08 2.25 -16.25
N GLU A 235 2.93 1.61 -16.00
CA GLU A 235 2.33 0.53 -16.78
C GLU A 235 0.79 0.55 -16.80
N GLY A 236 0.22 -0.09 -17.82
CA GLY A 236 -1.21 -0.37 -17.93
C GLY A 236 -1.53 -1.72 -17.31
N GLU A 237 -2.24 -1.72 -16.18
CA GLU A 237 -2.85 -2.94 -15.66
C GLU A 237 -4.11 -3.28 -16.47
N GLY A 238 -4.14 -4.52 -16.96
CA GLY A 238 -5.24 -5.14 -17.70
C GLY A 238 -6.52 -5.28 -16.89
N GLY A 239 -7.61 -5.60 -17.60
CA GLY A 239 -9.00 -5.54 -17.14
C GLY A 239 -9.22 -5.99 -15.70
N VAL A 240 -9.82 -5.08 -14.91
CA VAL A 240 -10.25 -5.31 -13.53
C VAL A 240 -11.36 -6.37 -13.54
N PRO A 241 -11.13 -7.59 -13.01
CA PRO A 241 -12.21 -8.53 -12.79
C PRO A 241 -13.21 -7.96 -11.76
N PRO A 242 -14.50 -8.29 -11.85
CA PRO A 242 -15.48 -7.86 -10.85
C PRO A 242 -15.06 -8.36 -9.47
N MET A 243 -14.98 -7.43 -8.53
CA MET A 243 -14.61 -7.70 -7.15
C MET A 243 -15.68 -8.57 -6.49
N PRO A 244 -15.32 -9.63 -5.73
CA PRO A 244 -16.26 -10.27 -4.83
C PRO A 244 -16.77 -9.26 -3.79
N GLU A 245 -18.02 -9.39 -3.40
CA GLU A 245 -18.71 -8.49 -2.47
C GLU A 245 -18.18 -8.71 -1.04
N ILE A 246 -17.04 -8.10 -0.71
CA ILE A 246 -16.48 -8.11 0.65
C ILE A 246 -17.03 -6.88 1.40
N GLN A 247 -17.90 -7.10 2.40
CA GLN A 247 -18.35 -6.06 3.36
C GLN A 247 -17.71 -6.32 4.75
N PRO A 248 -17.44 -5.32 5.62
CA PRO A 248 -17.26 -3.87 5.44
C PRO A 248 -16.01 -3.28 6.18
N LEU A 249 -15.16 -2.48 5.53
CA LEU A 249 -14.92 -1.10 6.03
C LEU A 249 -16.21 -0.54 6.65
N SER A 250 -16.26 -0.47 7.99
CA SER A 250 -17.45 -0.30 8.84
C SER A 250 -18.25 1.00 8.68
N ALA A 251 -18.10 1.69 7.56
CA ALA A 251 -18.81 2.92 7.25
C ALA A 251 -20.30 2.64 6.96
N SER A 252 -21.16 3.47 7.55
CA SER A 252 -22.58 3.51 7.24
C SER A 252 -22.81 3.91 5.77
N GLN A 253 -23.95 3.53 5.21
CA GLN A 253 -24.30 3.90 3.84
C GLN A 253 -24.36 5.43 3.64
N GLU A 254 -24.73 6.18 4.69
CA GLU A 254 -24.74 7.64 4.71
C GLU A 254 -23.33 8.20 4.53
N GLU A 255 -22.37 7.74 5.32
CA GLU A 255 -20.96 8.15 5.19
C GLU A 255 -20.38 7.79 3.82
N VAL A 256 -20.72 6.62 3.28
CA VAL A 256 -20.29 6.23 1.93
C VAL A 256 -20.84 7.19 0.87
N ASN A 257 -22.11 7.58 0.98
CA ASN A 257 -22.74 8.52 0.07
C ASN A 257 -22.10 9.91 0.17
N GLU A 258 -21.83 10.40 1.38
CA GLU A 258 -21.13 11.68 1.61
C GLU A 258 -19.76 11.70 0.92
N TRP A 259 -19.02 10.59 0.98
CA TRP A 259 -17.71 10.49 0.30
C TRP A 259 -17.82 10.40 -1.21
N HIS A 260 -18.89 9.82 -1.73
CA HIS A 260 -19.19 9.86 -3.16
C HIS A 260 -19.52 11.30 -3.62
N GLU A 261 -20.34 12.02 -2.86
CA GLU A 261 -20.68 13.43 -3.13
C GLU A 261 -19.45 14.33 -3.02
N MET A 262 -18.61 14.13 -2.00
CA MET A 262 -17.35 14.83 -1.83
C MET A 262 -16.45 14.64 -3.06
N ARG A 263 -16.29 13.40 -3.54
CA ARG A 263 -15.50 13.10 -4.75
C ARG A 263 -16.10 13.76 -6.00
N ASP A 264 -17.42 13.74 -6.14
CA ASP A 264 -18.13 14.39 -7.25
C ASP A 264 -17.94 15.92 -7.23
N ALA A 265 -18.00 16.54 -6.04
CA ALA A 265 -17.71 17.95 -5.87
C ALA A 265 -16.26 18.29 -6.25
N MET A 266 -15.29 17.45 -5.85
CA MET A 266 -13.88 17.59 -6.25
C MET A 266 -13.71 17.52 -7.77
N ALA A 267 -14.28 16.49 -8.41
CA ALA A 267 -14.19 16.28 -9.85
C ALA A 267 -14.78 17.47 -10.63
N ASN A 268 -15.96 17.94 -10.22
CA ASN A 268 -16.62 19.08 -10.84
C ASN A 268 -15.85 20.39 -10.63
N GLY A 269 -15.29 20.62 -9.44
CA GLY A 269 -14.43 21.77 -9.15
C GLY A 269 -13.20 21.83 -10.05
N MET A 270 -12.48 20.70 -10.17
CA MET A 270 -11.33 20.58 -11.08
C MET A 270 -11.71 20.82 -12.53
N TRP A 271 -12.85 20.28 -12.96
CA TRP A 271 -13.34 20.43 -14.32
C TRP A 271 -13.66 21.87 -14.68
N ASN A 272 -14.33 22.59 -13.77
CA ASN A 272 -14.64 24.01 -13.96
C ASN A 272 -13.36 24.85 -14.07
N ALA A 273 -12.38 24.62 -13.20
CA ALA A 273 -11.08 25.28 -13.26
C ALA A 273 -10.34 24.97 -14.57
N TYR A 274 -10.34 23.70 -14.99
CA TYR A 274 -9.73 23.24 -16.24
C TYR A 274 -10.35 23.88 -17.48
N ARG A 275 -11.69 23.99 -17.53
CA ARG A 275 -12.40 24.66 -18.64
C ARG A 275 -12.13 26.16 -18.67
N SER A 276 -12.07 26.81 -17.51
CA SER A 276 -11.76 28.24 -17.42
C SER A 276 -10.33 28.55 -17.90
N ALA A 277 -9.36 27.70 -17.57
CA ALA A 277 -7.97 27.86 -18.00
C ALA A 277 -7.79 27.72 -19.52
N ARG A 278 -8.60 26.87 -20.20
CA ARG A 278 -8.54 26.68 -21.67
C ARG A 278 -9.24 27.76 -22.48
N ARG A 279 -10.02 28.64 -21.83
CA ARG A 279 -10.74 29.75 -22.48
C ARG A 279 -9.96 31.06 -22.46
N ARG A 280 -8.87 31.13 -21.69
CA ARG A 280 -7.90 32.22 -21.69
C ARG A 280 -6.81 31.91 -22.70
#